data_AF-A0A0A6UML6-F1
#
_entry.id   AF-A0A0A6UML6-F1
#
_cell.length_a   1.000
_cell.length_b   1.000
_cell.length_c   1.000
_cell.angle_alpha   90.00
_cell.angle_beta   90.00
_cell.angle_gamma   90.00
#
_symmetry.space_group_name_H-M   'P 1'
#
loop_
_entity.id
_entity.type
_entity.pdbx_description
1 polymer ?
#
loop_
_entity_poly.entity_id
_entity_poly.type
_entity_poly.pdbx_seq_one_letter_code
_entity_poly.pdbx_strand_id
1 'polypeptide(L)'
;MPIDTGLGREPLPVETPDDVAVLVEHLQRGDLEKRFLGDHFAYLAGTRPELFRPYQELVIDGLLDRFEVVFDDLCVLFGGAPDRCVEILAGRLRSDRSLQDAWVLGSIGTGAALAAVAEDVRDGGDRSDYEDSGIWIPPTGPAEFRFTPRRQAVFLELGDFPDAAHPVGLPVDRVVRDPSTSPVAWHYVSLRLADVPGLPSWPASHAHLVGPASRDPGVLFAGIGPDGRYQDERLILDEEPEEDWFEDDPEFGRGRAVLRPYGPDLVYTNGHTHATPGLVGTAGGPPIGLYPNPLCPSCKRLMFHAATVTTDIREHGSGFRSLFLCEDCHRTATTASGWN
;
A
#
# COMPACT_ATOMS: atom_id res chain seq x y z
N MET A 1 -2.09 6.15 -21.13
CA MET A 1 -3.22 6.69 -20.35
C MET A 1 -2.98 8.17 -20.16
N PRO A 2 -4.01 9.02 -20.31
CA PRO A 2 -3.89 10.45 -19.98
C PRO A 2 -3.65 10.61 -18.46
N ILE A 3 -2.90 11.65 -18.07
CA ILE A 3 -2.74 12.04 -16.67
C ILE A 3 -4.08 12.64 -16.20
N ASP A 4 -4.63 12.12 -15.11
CA ASP A 4 -5.75 12.75 -14.40
C ASP A 4 -5.18 13.62 -13.28
N THR A 5 -5.18 14.94 -13.46
CA THR A 5 -4.65 15.84 -12.44
C THR A 5 -5.76 16.06 -11.41
N GLY A 6 -5.48 15.83 -10.13
CA GLY A 6 -6.49 15.93 -9.06
C GLY A 6 -7.13 17.32 -8.90
N LEU A 7 -6.62 18.31 -9.64
CA LEU A 7 -7.04 19.71 -9.64
C LEU A 7 -7.83 20.11 -10.91
N GLY A 8 -8.10 19.17 -11.83
CA GLY A 8 -8.86 19.44 -13.06
C GLY A 8 -8.18 20.41 -14.04
N ARG A 9 -6.86 20.60 -13.90
CA ARG A 9 -6.05 21.41 -14.83
C ARG A 9 -5.59 20.53 -15.99
N GLU A 10 -5.38 21.14 -17.15
CA GLU A 10 -4.81 20.44 -18.30
C GLU A 10 -3.39 19.95 -17.94
N PRO A 11 -3.09 18.65 -18.12
CA PRO A 11 -1.78 18.11 -17.78
C PRO A 11 -0.70 18.60 -18.74
N LEU A 12 0.52 18.76 -18.22
CA LEU A 12 1.71 18.98 -19.01
C LEU A 12 2.15 17.66 -19.67
N PRO A 13 2.74 17.69 -20.88
CA PRO A 13 3.34 16.51 -21.48
C PRO A 13 4.52 16.00 -20.63
N VAL A 14 4.82 14.70 -20.71
CA VAL A 14 5.90 14.01 -19.96
C VAL A 14 6.52 12.86 -20.76
N GLU A 15 6.52 12.96 -22.09
CA GLU A 15 6.90 11.85 -22.96
C GLU A 15 8.38 11.87 -23.37
N THR A 16 9.02 13.03 -23.26
CA THR A 16 10.38 13.29 -23.73
C THR A 16 11.28 13.87 -22.63
N PRO A 17 12.62 13.84 -22.79
CA PRO A 17 13.54 14.52 -21.88
C PRO A 17 13.25 16.02 -21.73
N ASP A 18 12.86 16.71 -22.81
CA ASP A 18 12.56 18.14 -22.79
C ASP A 18 11.31 18.45 -21.95
N ASP A 19 10.31 17.57 -21.99
CA ASP A 19 9.11 17.69 -21.16
C ASP A 19 9.45 17.58 -19.66
N VAL A 20 10.31 16.62 -19.29
CA VAL A 20 10.76 16.45 -17.90
C VAL A 20 11.60 17.65 -17.45
N ALA A 21 12.40 18.24 -18.34
CA ALA A 21 13.14 19.46 -18.05
C ALA A 21 12.19 20.62 -17.69
N VAL A 22 11.08 20.78 -18.41
CA VAL A 22 10.05 21.78 -18.12
C VAL A 22 9.39 21.55 -16.76
N LEU A 23 9.07 20.30 -16.40
CA LEU A 23 8.54 19.98 -15.07
C LEU A 23 9.51 20.38 -13.94
N VAL A 24 10.80 20.05 -14.11
CA VAL A 24 11.84 20.40 -13.13
C VAL A 24 12.04 21.90 -13.05
N GLU A 25 11.90 22.62 -14.17
CA GLU A 25 11.95 24.08 -14.17
C GLU A 25 10.80 24.71 -13.36
N HIS A 26 9.58 24.18 -13.49
CA HIS A 26 8.46 24.60 -12.65
C HIS A 26 8.68 24.30 -11.16
N LEU A 27 9.27 23.14 -10.86
CA LEU A 27 9.66 22.79 -9.48
C LEU A 27 10.68 23.81 -8.91
N GLN A 28 11.68 24.20 -9.72
CA GLN A 28 12.68 25.21 -9.37
C GLN A 28 12.08 26.61 -9.17
N ARG A 29 11.12 27.01 -10.02
CA ARG A 29 10.43 28.30 -9.90
C ARG A 29 9.47 28.33 -8.73
N GLY A 30 8.88 27.18 -8.36
CA GLY A 30 7.82 27.11 -7.36
C GLY A 30 6.57 27.88 -7.79
N ASP A 31 6.34 27.97 -9.10
CA ASP A 31 5.23 28.70 -9.72
C ASP A 31 3.97 27.84 -9.89
N LEU A 32 4.09 26.53 -9.69
CA LEU A 32 2.98 25.57 -9.68
C LEU A 32 2.79 24.93 -8.31
N GLU A 33 1.56 24.46 -8.05
CA GLU A 33 1.20 23.75 -6.82
C GLU A 33 1.94 22.42 -6.72
N LYS A 34 2.45 22.08 -5.53
CA LYS A 34 3.21 20.84 -5.30
C LYS A 34 2.42 19.60 -5.69
N ARG A 35 1.13 19.54 -5.34
CA ARG A 35 0.24 18.43 -5.68
C ARG A 35 0.11 18.23 -7.19
N PHE A 36 -0.01 19.33 -7.95
CA PHE A 36 -0.08 19.26 -9.41
C PHE A 36 1.20 18.65 -10.00
N LEU A 37 2.37 19.12 -9.56
CA LEU A 37 3.65 18.57 -9.99
C LEU A 37 3.83 17.11 -9.52
N GLY A 38 3.35 16.79 -8.32
CA GLY A 38 3.34 15.45 -7.76
C GLY A 38 2.62 14.43 -8.63
N ASP A 39 1.41 14.76 -9.11
CA ASP A 39 0.66 13.88 -10.04
C ASP A 39 1.47 13.59 -11.33
N HIS A 40 2.24 14.57 -11.83
CA HIS A 40 3.10 14.38 -13.01
C HIS A 40 4.34 13.53 -12.71
N PHE A 41 4.98 13.73 -11.56
CA PHE A 41 6.12 12.90 -11.16
C PHE A 41 5.71 11.45 -10.83
N ALA A 42 4.52 11.24 -10.25
CA ALA A 42 3.93 9.91 -10.07
C ALA A 42 3.67 9.22 -11.43
N TYR A 43 3.09 9.95 -12.40
CA TYR A 43 2.95 9.44 -13.75
C TYR A 43 4.29 9.10 -14.40
N LEU A 44 5.28 9.98 -14.25
CA LEU A 44 6.64 9.78 -14.76
C LEU A 44 7.25 8.50 -14.17
N ALA A 45 7.09 8.29 -12.86
CA ALA A 45 7.51 7.08 -12.17
C ALA A 45 6.89 5.82 -12.78
N GLY A 46 5.57 5.84 -13.03
CA GLY A 46 4.83 4.71 -13.58
C GLY A 46 5.10 4.41 -15.07
N THR A 47 5.61 5.36 -15.84
CA THR A 47 5.64 5.24 -17.32
C THR A 47 7.02 5.38 -17.97
N ARG A 48 7.85 6.32 -17.50
CA ARG A 48 9.13 6.73 -18.10
C ARG A 48 10.16 7.16 -17.04
N PRO A 49 10.39 6.39 -15.96
CA PRO A 49 11.22 6.83 -14.84
C PRO A 49 12.68 7.09 -15.24
N GLU A 50 13.17 6.47 -16.33
CA GLU A 50 14.49 6.70 -16.88
C GLU A 50 14.75 8.15 -17.30
N LEU A 51 13.71 8.90 -17.67
CA LEU A 51 13.85 10.30 -18.09
C LEU A 51 14.16 11.22 -16.90
N PHE A 52 13.85 10.80 -15.66
CA PHE A 52 14.11 11.57 -14.45
C PHE A 52 15.54 11.43 -13.92
N ARG A 53 16.27 10.37 -14.30
CA ARG A 53 17.61 10.07 -13.77
C ARG A 53 18.59 11.25 -13.78
N PRO A 54 18.68 12.10 -14.83
CA PRO A 54 19.59 13.24 -14.85
C PRO A 54 19.31 14.29 -13.76
N TYR A 55 18.11 14.28 -13.18
CA TYR A 55 17.64 15.29 -12.23
C TYR A 55 17.65 14.83 -10.77
N GLN A 56 17.95 13.55 -10.49
CA GLN A 56 17.95 12.99 -9.13
C GLN A 56 18.78 13.84 -8.15
N GLU A 57 20.03 14.14 -8.51
CA GLU A 57 20.94 14.91 -7.66
C GLU A 57 20.45 16.35 -7.46
N LEU A 58 20.01 17.01 -8.55
CA LEU A 58 19.48 18.37 -8.50
C LEU A 58 18.27 18.47 -7.54
N VAL A 59 17.37 17.49 -7.61
CA VAL A 59 16.17 17.49 -6.78
C VAL A 59 16.53 17.23 -5.32
N ILE A 60 17.42 16.28 -5.04
CA ILE A 60 17.88 15.96 -3.67
C ILE A 60 18.63 17.13 -3.03
N ASP A 61 19.50 17.80 -3.79
CA ASP A 61 20.37 18.85 -3.29
C ASP A 61 19.60 20.11 -2.87
N GLY A 62 18.50 20.46 -3.56
CA GLY A 62 17.84 21.74 -3.30
C GLY A 62 16.35 21.87 -3.60
N LEU A 63 15.65 20.82 -4.06
CA LEU A 63 14.24 20.93 -4.45
C LEU A 63 13.29 20.01 -3.69
N LEU A 64 13.79 19.16 -2.78
CA LEU A 64 12.98 18.20 -2.03
C LEU A 64 11.76 18.84 -1.35
N ASP A 65 11.93 19.97 -0.68
CA ASP A 65 10.84 20.63 0.04
C ASP A 65 9.65 21.01 -0.85
N ARG A 66 9.82 21.02 -2.18
CA ARG A 66 8.77 21.31 -3.17
C ARG A 66 8.30 20.08 -3.93
N PHE A 67 9.01 18.97 -3.79
CA PHE A 67 8.78 17.72 -4.47
C PHE A 67 7.83 16.86 -3.63
N GLU A 68 6.65 16.53 -4.13
CA GLU A 68 5.65 15.80 -3.34
C GLU A 68 5.16 14.58 -4.12
N VAL A 69 5.59 13.40 -3.70
CA VAL A 69 5.12 12.10 -4.21
C VAL A 69 5.11 11.08 -3.06
N VAL A 70 4.43 9.97 -3.26
CA VAL A 70 4.38 8.86 -2.30
C VAL A 70 5.67 8.04 -2.33
N PHE A 71 5.96 7.29 -1.26
CA PHE A 71 7.25 6.61 -1.12
C PHE A 71 7.50 5.51 -2.18
N ASP A 72 6.47 4.88 -2.73
CA ASP A 72 6.61 3.97 -3.87
C ASP A 72 7.07 4.70 -5.15
N ASP A 73 6.57 5.91 -5.41
CA ASP A 73 7.10 6.76 -6.49
C ASP A 73 8.55 7.14 -6.22
N LEU A 74 8.91 7.47 -4.97
CA LEU A 74 10.30 7.77 -4.59
C LEU A 74 11.22 6.57 -4.88
N CYS A 75 10.80 5.35 -4.54
CA CYS A 75 11.57 4.13 -4.82
C CYS A 75 11.86 3.93 -6.31
N VAL A 76 10.96 4.42 -7.17
CA VAL A 76 11.12 4.35 -8.63
C VAL A 76 11.98 5.50 -9.16
N LEU A 77 11.72 6.73 -8.69
CA LEU A 77 12.37 7.95 -9.19
C LEU A 77 13.80 8.11 -8.66
N PHE A 78 14.08 7.73 -7.42
CA PHE A 78 15.39 7.85 -6.76
C PHE A 78 16.12 6.52 -6.57
N GLY A 79 15.50 5.40 -6.95
CA GLY A 79 16.12 4.08 -6.88
C GLY A 79 17.47 4.05 -7.62
N GLY A 80 18.52 3.69 -6.90
CA GLY A 80 19.89 3.64 -7.43
C GLY A 80 20.57 5.00 -7.60
N ALA A 81 20.09 6.07 -6.96
CA ALA A 81 20.76 7.37 -6.98
C ALA A 81 22.23 7.27 -6.51
N PRO A 82 23.13 8.13 -7.01
CA PRO A 82 24.56 8.08 -6.66
C PRO A 82 24.84 8.30 -5.17
N ASP A 83 25.98 7.77 -4.68
CA ASP A 83 26.42 7.91 -3.27
C ASP A 83 26.48 9.36 -2.80
N ARG A 84 26.77 10.32 -3.69
CA ARG A 84 26.72 11.76 -3.36
C ARG A 84 25.34 12.21 -2.85
N CYS A 85 24.26 11.65 -3.40
CA CYS A 85 22.90 11.93 -2.93
C CYS A 85 22.67 11.38 -1.52
N VAL A 86 23.24 10.21 -1.21
CA VAL A 86 23.22 9.60 0.13
C VAL A 86 23.95 10.49 1.12
N GLU A 87 25.14 10.99 0.77
CA GLU A 87 25.94 11.89 1.61
C GLU A 87 25.19 13.19 1.94
N ILE A 88 24.51 13.79 0.95
CA ILE A 88 23.69 15.00 1.13
C ILE A 88 22.56 14.72 2.14
N LEU A 89 21.77 13.66 1.92
CA LEU A 89 20.64 13.32 2.77
C LEU A 89 21.06 12.96 4.20
N ALA A 90 22.09 12.12 4.35
CA ALA A 90 22.63 11.78 5.67
C ALA A 90 23.19 13.02 6.39
N GLY A 91 23.80 13.96 5.66
CA GLY A 91 24.24 15.25 6.20
C GLY A 91 23.09 16.12 6.69
N ARG A 92 22.00 16.18 5.92
CA ARG A 92 20.77 16.92 6.28
C ARG A 92 20.12 16.32 7.52
N LEU A 93 19.87 15.01 7.56
CA LEU A 93 19.24 14.32 8.69
C LEU A 93 19.99 14.49 10.02
N ARG A 94 21.33 14.58 9.99
CA ARG A 94 22.14 14.90 11.18
C ARG A 94 21.99 16.35 11.67
N SER A 95 21.63 17.27 10.78
CA SER A 95 21.56 18.71 11.07
C SER A 95 20.15 19.16 11.40
N ASP A 96 19.17 18.72 10.62
CA ASP A 96 17.75 18.99 10.77
C ASP A 96 16.96 17.78 10.30
N ARG A 97 16.11 17.23 11.17
CA ARG A 97 15.42 15.99 10.90
C ARG A 97 14.16 16.27 10.08
N SER A 98 14.06 15.60 8.92
CA SER A 98 12.90 15.67 8.03
C SER A 98 12.45 14.27 7.64
N LEU A 99 11.15 13.99 7.81
CA LEU A 99 10.52 12.73 7.33
C LEU A 99 10.75 12.54 5.83
N GLN A 100 10.70 13.64 5.07
CA GLN A 100 10.92 13.60 3.63
C GLN A 100 12.34 13.18 3.27
N ASP A 101 13.35 13.67 4.00
CA ASP A 101 14.75 13.29 3.77
C ASP A 101 14.97 11.81 4.12
N ALA A 102 14.35 11.33 5.21
CA ALA A 102 14.38 9.93 5.62
C ALA A 102 13.72 9.02 4.55
N TRP A 103 12.55 9.42 4.04
CA TRP A 103 11.86 8.69 2.97
C TRP A 103 12.67 8.66 1.68
N VAL A 104 13.23 9.78 1.24
CA VAL A 104 14.07 9.79 0.03
C VAL A 104 15.32 8.93 0.25
N LEU A 105 15.98 9.03 1.41
CA LEU A 105 17.14 8.19 1.74
C LEU A 105 16.79 6.70 1.68
N GLY A 106 15.69 6.30 2.32
CA GLY A 106 15.20 4.93 2.30
C GLY A 106 14.84 4.44 0.89
N SER A 107 14.35 5.33 0.02
CA SER A 107 13.94 4.99 -1.34
C SER A 107 15.10 4.71 -2.32
N ILE A 108 16.30 5.24 -2.04
CA ILE A 108 17.48 5.07 -2.92
C ILE A 108 17.89 3.60 -3.04
N GLY A 109 17.85 2.86 -1.93
CA GLY A 109 18.00 1.41 -1.93
C GLY A 109 19.38 0.85 -2.30
N THR A 110 20.41 1.70 -2.43
CA THR A 110 21.79 1.24 -2.61
C THR A 110 22.37 0.73 -1.28
N GLY A 111 23.47 -0.03 -1.34
CA GLY A 111 24.16 -0.48 -0.13
C GLY A 111 24.62 0.68 0.76
N ALA A 112 25.05 1.80 0.16
CA ALA A 112 25.41 3.01 0.88
C ALA A 112 24.17 3.66 1.56
N ALA A 113 23.06 3.76 0.83
CA ALA A 113 21.81 4.30 1.38
C ALA A 113 21.29 3.47 2.56
N LEU A 114 21.27 2.14 2.41
CA LEU A 114 20.81 1.23 3.46
C LEU A 114 21.75 1.21 4.67
N ALA A 115 23.05 1.42 4.48
CA ALA A 115 23.98 1.63 5.59
C ALA A 115 23.68 2.95 6.32
N ALA A 116 23.44 4.03 5.59
CA ALA A 116 23.12 5.34 6.13
C ALA A 116 21.78 5.36 6.89
N VAL A 117 20.74 4.66 6.40
CA VAL A 117 19.47 4.47 7.13
C VAL A 117 19.72 3.81 8.49
N ALA A 118 20.53 2.75 8.51
CA ALA A 118 20.83 2.05 9.75
C ALA A 118 21.69 2.88 10.71
N GLU A 119 22.55 3.76 10.20
CA GLU A 119 23.31 4.74 10.99
C GLU A 119 22.39 5.81 11.59
N ASP A 120 21.52 6.42 10.78
CA ASP A 120 20.55 7.44 11.21
C ASP A 120 19.70 6.97 12.40
N VAL A 121 19.12 5.76 12.31
CA VAL A 121 18.32 5.20 13.42
C VAL A 121 19.16 4.88 14.66
N ARG A 122 20.43 4.46 14.50
CA ARG A 122 21.33 4.23 15.64
C ARG A 122 21.75 5.52 16.31
N ASP A 123 21.81 6.61 15.57
CA ASP A 123 22.14 7.94 16.06
C ASP A 123 20.94 8.70 16.64
N GLY A 124 19.76 8.07 16.68
CA GLY A 124 18.55 8.61 17.32
C GLY A 124 17.46 9.06 16.34
N GLY A 125 17.61 8.78 15.05
CA GLY A 125 16.52 8.86 14.06
C GLY A 125 15.35 7.93 14.42
N ASP A 126 14.16 8.24 13.90
CA ASP A 126 12.97 7.44 14.20
C ASP A 126 12.92 6.21 13.30
N ARG A 127 12.92 5.06 13.95
CA ARG A 127 12.83 3.77 13.28
C ARG A 127 11.53 3.62 12.47
N SER A 128 10.42 4.20 12.94
CA SER A 128 9.11 4.02 12.31
C SER A 128 9.04 4.63 10.91
N ASP A 129 9.75 5.74 10.66
CA ASP A 129 9.84 6.42 9.35
C ASP A 129 10.28 5.44 8.23
N TYR A 130 11.14 4.50 8.57
CA TYR A 130 11.68 3.49 7.66
C TYR A 130 10.95 2.15 7.74
N GLU A 131 10.69 1.66 8.96
CA GLU A 131 10.10 0.33 9.16
C GLU A 131 8.65 0.26 8.65
N ASP A 132 7.88 1.34 8.74
CA ASP A 132 6.53 1.41 8.17
C ASP A 132 6.54 1.44 6.64
N SER A 133 7.67 1.78 6.04
CA SER A 133 7.90 1.79 4.59
C SER A 133 8.47 0.48 4.05
N GLY A 134 8.64 -0.54 4.92
CA GLY A 134 9.15 -1.86 4.52
C GLY A 134 10.66 -2.02 4.57
N ILE A 135 11.38 -1.12 5.25
CA ILE A 135 12.83 -1.24 5.47
C ILE A 135 13.07 -1.79 6.88
N TRP A 136 13.67 -2.96 6.98
CA TRP A 136 14.09 -3.54 8.26
C TRP A 136 15.45 -3.02 8.68
N ILE A 137 15.56 -2.65 9.96
CA ILE A 137 16.81 -2.15 10.53
C ILE A 137 17.31 -3.13 11.60
N PRO A 138 18.23 -4.04 11.25
CA PRO A 138 18.79 -4.99 12.20
C PRO A 138 19.60 -4.28 13.29
N PRO A 139 19.79 -4.93 14.47
CA PRO A 139 20.60 -4.37 15.55
C PRO A 139 22.03 -4.00 15.12
N THR A 140 22.60 -4.76 14.18
CA THR A 140 23.93 -4.56 13.59
C THR A 140 23.87 -4.75 12.08
N GLY A 141 24.79 -4.11 11.34
CA GLY A 141 24.85 -4.20 9.87
C GLY A 141 24.02 -3.13 9.13
N PRO A 142 23.92 -3.20 7.80
CA PRO A 142 23.08 -2.28 7.03
C PRO A 142 21.59 -2.59 7.21
N ALA A 143 20.73 -1.64 6.87
CA ALA A 143 19.30 -1.89 6.72
C ALA A 143 19.03 -2.78 5.49
N GLU A 144 17.84 -3.36 5.43
CA GLU A 144 17.44 -4.26 4.34
C GLU A 144 15.99 -3.99 3.95
N PHE A 145 15.68 -3.94 2.66
CA PHE A 145 14.29 -4.01 2.26
C PHE A 145 13.72 -5.38 2.59
N ARG A 146 12.55 -5.39 3.23
CA ARG A 146 11.84 -6.63 3.53
C ARG A 146 11.10 -7.18 2.32
N PHE A 147 10.62 -6.28 1.48
CA PHE A 147 9.84 -6.59 0.29
C PHE A 147 10.49 -5.93 -0.91
N THR A 148 10.05 -6.29 -2.12
CA THR A 148 10.53 -5.58 -3.31
C THR A 148 10.13 -4.10 -3.20
N PRO A 149 10.97 -3.13 -3.59
CA PRO A 149 10.61 -1.71 -3.50
C PRO A 149 9.53 -1.29 -4.53
N ARG A 150 8.99 -2.24 -5.32
CA ARG A 150 8.03 -1.97 -6.40
C ARG A 150 6.76 -2.79 -6.20
N ARG A 151 5.62 -2.10 -6.29
CA ARG A 151 4.30 -2.73 -6.36
C ARG A 151 4.09 -3.40 -7.72
N GLN A 152 3.45 -4.57 -7.72
CA GLN A 152 3.09 -5.32 -8.92
C GLN A 152 1.60 -5.67 -8.88
N ALA A 153 0.97 -5.64 -10.04
CA ALA A 153 -0.45 -5.97 -10.21
C ALA A 153 -0.77 -7.41 -9.78
N VAL A 154 -1.89 -7.58 -9.08
CA VAL A 154 -2.45 -8.89 -8.68
C VAL A 154 -3.77 -9.10 -9.40
N PHE A 155 -3.88 -10.19 -10.15
CA PHE A 155 -5.06 -10.50 -10.95
C PHE A 155 -5.91 -11.61 -10.33
N LEU A 156 -7.21 -11.59 -10.65
CA LEU A 156 -8.14 -12.66 -10.32
C LEU A 156 -8.01 -13.81 -11.31
N GLU A 157 -7.82 -15.00 -10.76
CA GLU A 157 -7.93 -16.26 -11.50
C GLU A 157 -9.15 -17.03 -11.01
N LEU A 158 -10.01 -17.49 -11.93
CA LEU A 158 -11.31 -18.10 -11.63
C LEU A 158 -11.22 -19.59 -11.18
N GLY A 159 -10.03 -20.20 -11.24
CA GLY A 159 -9.87 -21.65 -11.38
C GLY A 159 -9.79 -22.52 -10.12
N ASP A 160 -9.81 -21.97 -8.90
CA ASP A 160 -9.39 -22.73 -7.71
C ASP A 160 -10.51 -23.13 -6.75
N PHE A 161 -11.72 -22.64 -7.00
CA PHE A 161 -12.92 -23.03 -6.27
C PHE A 161 -13.91 -23.65 -7.25
N PRO A 162 -13.75 -24.94 -7.63
CA PRO A 162 -14.50 -25.55 -8.74
C PRO A 162 -16.01 -25.61 -8.50
N ASP A 163 -16.43 -25.58 -7.23
CA ASP A 163 -17.85 -25.54 -6.84
C ASP A 163 -18.39 -24.10 -6.71
N ALA A 164 -17.53 -23.09 -6.79
CA ALA A 164 -17.89 -21.68 -6.72
C ALA A 164 -17.85 -21.06 -8.12
N ALA A 165 -18.81 -20.20 -8.42
CA ALA A 165 -18.82 -19.47 -9.68
C ALA A 165 -17.70 -18.41 -9.78
N HIS A 166 -17.14 -17.99 -8.63
CA HIS A 166 -16.12 -16.93 -8.56
C HIS A 166 -15.33 -16.99 -7.23
N PRO A 167 -14.04 -16.58 -7.18
CA PRO A 167 -13.23 -16.45 -5.94
C PRO A 167 -13.66 -15.30 -5.01
N VAL A 168 -14.91 -14.84 -5.11
CA VAL A 168 -15.47 -13.65 -4.47
C VAL A 168 -16.78 -14.01 -3.79
N GLY A 169 -17.05 -13.39 -2.65
CA GLY A 169 -18.29 -13.63 -1.92
C GLY A 169 -18.49 -15.10 -1.56
N LEU A 170 -17.39 -15.85 -1.33
CA LEU A 170 -17.48 -17.22 -0.87
C LEU A 170 -18.27 -17.27 0.44
N PRO A 171 -19.07 -18.33 0.65
CA PRO A 171 -19.68 -18.60 1.95
C PRO A 171 -18.64 -18.59 3.08
N VAL A 172 -18.99 -18.00 4.23
CA VAL A 172 -18.05 -17.84 5.36
C VAL A 172 -17.50 -19.20 5.84
N ASP A 173 -18.28 -20.28 5.78
CA ASP A 173 -17.85 -21.66 6.10
C ASP A 173 -16.80 -22.26 5.16
N ARG A 174 -16.58 -21.64 4.00
CA ARG A 174 -15.46 -21.94 3.08
C ARG A 174 -14.20 -21.15 3.41
N VAL A 175 -14.31 -20.11 4.23
CA VAL A 175 -13.24 -19.14 4.52
C VAL A 175 -12.72 -19.30 5.94
N VAL A 176 -13.59 -19.59 6.90
CA VAL A 176 -13.23 -19.79 8.31
C VAL A 176 -13.57 -21.19 8.78
N ARG A 177 -12.81 -21.69 9.74
CA ARG A 177 -12.96 -23.05 10.26
C ARG A 177 -14.21 -23.23 11.12
N ASP A 178 -14.55 -22.21 11.91
CA ASP A 178 -15.75 -22.19 12.75
C ASP A 178 -16.53 -20.87 12.57
N PRO A 179 -17.47 -20.83 11.62
CA PRO A 179 -18.28 -19.63 11.35
C PRO A 179 -19.15 -19.18 12.53
N SER A 180 -19.46 -20.07 13.47
CA SER A 180 -20.37 -19.75 14.56
C SER A 180 -19.73 -18.89 15.65
N THR A 181 -18.39 -18.91 15.72
CA THR A 181 -17.59 -18.17 16.71
C THR A 181 -16.67 -17.13 16.06
N SER A 182 -16.49 -17.18 14.74
CA SER A 182 -15.63 -16.25 14.01
C SER A 182 -16.23 -14.83 13.99
N PRO A 183 -15.40 -13.79 14.21
CA PRO A 183 -15.81 -12.41 13.98
C PRO A 183 -15.96 -12.08 12.49
N VAL A 184 -15.50 -12.94 11.58
CA VAL A 184 -15.62 -12.75 10.13
C VAL A 184 -17.08 -12.85 9.70
N ALA A 185 -17.59 -11.78 9.11
CA ALA A 185 -18.92 -11.75 8.52
C ALA A 185 -18.89 -11.63 6.99
N TRP A 186 -17.80 -11.05 6.46
CA TRP A 186 -17.66 -10.75 5.05
C TRP A 186 -16.43 -11.41 4.47
N HIS A 187 -16.59 -11.95 3.27
CA HIS A 187 -15.47 -12.36 2.42
C HIS A 187 -15.48 -11.49 1.17
N TYR A 188 -14.38 -10.75 0.96
CA TYR A 188 -14.20 -9.93 -0.23
C TYR A 188 -13.62 -10.79 -1.34
N VAL A 189 -12.42 -11.33 -1.18
CA VAL A 189 -11.74 -12.08 -2.26
C VAL A 189 -10.80 -13.14 -1.72
N SER A 190 -10.68 -14.24 -2.46
CA SER A 190 -9.64 -15.26 -2.26
C SER A 190 -8.51 -15.03 -3.25
N LEU A 191 -7.27 -14.98 -2.74
CA LEU A 191 -6.06 -14.88 -3.53
C LEU A 191 -5.31 -16.20 -3.48
N ARG A 192 -4.81 -16.65 -4.63
CA ARG A 192 -3.82 -17.71 -4.70
C ARG A 192 -2.47 -17.14 -4.33
N LEU A 193 -1.84 -17.69 -3.29
CA LEU A 193 -0.57 -17.16 -2.81
C LEU A 193 0.58 -17.34 -3.81
N ALA A 194 0.50 -18.36 -4.67
CA ALA A 194 1.46 -18.58 -5.76
C ALA A 194 1.48 -17.45 -6.81
N ASP A 195 0.38 -16.70 -6.93
CA ASP A 195 0.22 -15.64 -7.92
C ASP A 195 0.40 -14.23 -7.33
N VAL A 196 0.71 -14.14 -6.03
CA VAL A 196 1.00 -12.86 -5.35
C VAL A 196 2.47 -12.51 -5.59
N PRO A 197 2.79 -11.48 -6.40
CA PRO A 197 4.17 -11.20 -6.77
C PRO A 197 5.00 -10.72 -5.57
N GLY A 198 6.22 -11.23 -5.44
CA GLY A 198 7.13 -10.88 -4.36
C GLY A 198 6.79 -11.50 -3.00
N LEU A 199 5.71 -12.29 -2.90
CA LEU A 199 5.39 -13.01 -1.67
C LEU A 199 6.46 -14.09 -1.40
N PRO A 200 7.01 -14.14 -0.17
CA PRO A 200 7.87 -15.25 0.23
C PRO A 200 7.14 -16.62 0.17
N SER A 201 7.87 -17.72 0.31
CA SER A 201 7.25 -19.06 0.30
C SER A 201 6.25 -19.21 1.44
N TRP A 202 5.01 -19.59 1.12
CA TRP A 202 3.94 -19.85 2.08
C TRP A 202 3.40 -21.29 1.98
N PRO A 203 3.01 -21.92 3.09
CA PRO A 203 2.52 -23.30 3.09
C PRO A 203 1.06 -23.41 2.62
N ALA A 204 0.27 -22.36 2.79
CA ALA A 204 -1.11 -22.33 2.32
C ALA A 204 -1.15 -22.02 0.82
N SER A 205 -2.12 -22.60 0.11
CA SER A 205 -2.37 -22.28 -1.30
C SER A 205 -3.08 -20.94 -1.48
N HIS A 206 -3.89 -20.54 -0.50
CA HIS A 206 -4.76 -19.37 -0.57
C HIS A 206 -4.70 -18.53 0.71
N ALA A 207 -5.02 -17.26 0.55
CA ALA A 207 -5.43 -16.37 1.63
C ALA A 207 -6.67 -15.58 1.22
N HIS A 208 -7.41 -15.11 2.20
CA HIS A 208 -8.70 -14.46 2.02
C HIS A 208 -8.66 -13.03 2.56
N LEU A 209 -9.07 -12.07 1.74
CA LEU A 209 -9.42 -10.74 2.23
C LEU A 209 -10.84 -10.82 2.82
N VAL A 210 -10.96 -10.58 4.12
CA VAL A 210 -12.21 -10.76 4.88
C VAL A 210 -12.49 -9.55 5.75
N GLY A 211 -13.71 -9.42 6.27
CA GLY A 211 -14.09 -8.32 7.14
C GLY A 211 -14.98 -8.77 8.28
N PRO A 212 -14.89 -8.13 9.45
CA PRO A 212 -15.88 -8.33 10.50
C PRO A 212 -17.21 -7.68 10.14
N ALA A 213 -18.28 -8.01 10.87
CA ALA A 213 -19.50 -7.20 10.91
C ALA A 213 -19.29 -5.93 11.77
N SER A 214 -18.13 -5.29 11.65
CA SER A 214 -17.80 -4.06 12.34
C SER A 214 -17.74 -2.92 11.35
N ARG A 215 -18.17 -1.77 11.83
CA ARG A 215 -18.01 -0.50 11.17
C ARG A 215 -16.63 0.07 11.52
N ASP A 216 -16.23 -0.01 12.78
CA ASP A 216 -15.05 0.72 13.25
C ASP A 216 -13.73 0.23 12.62
N PRO A 217 -12.76 1.15 12.41
CA PRO A 217 -11.41 0.79 11.99
C PRO A 217 -10.79 -0.24 12.91
N GLY A 218 -10.04 -1.15 12.30
CA GLY A 218 -9.35 -2.18 13.05
C GLY A 218 -8.65 -3.21 12.19
N VAL A 219 -8.02 -4.15 12.87
CA VAL A 219 -7.22 -5.21 12.27
C VAL A 219 -7.72 -6.56 12.75
N LEU A 220 -8.15 -7.38 11.79
CA LEU A 220 -8.47 -8.78 12.02
C LEU A 220 -7.23 -9.63 11.77
N PHE A 221 -6.69 -10.24 12.81
CA PHE A 221 -5.63 -11.23 12.69
C PHE A 221 -6.20 -12.65 12.61
N ALA A 222 -5.62 -13.50 11.78
CA ALA A 222 -5.96 -14.93 11.73
C ALA A 222 -4.73 -15.80 11.43
N GLY A 223 -4.78 -17.06 11.86
CA GLY A 223 -3.91 -18.11 11.31
C GLY A 223 -4.58 -18.76 10.10
N ILE A 224 -3.78 -19.33 9.18
CA ILE A 224 -4.30 -20.11 8.05
C ILE A 224 -4.06 -21.61 8.30
N GLY A 225 -5.13 -22.39 8.24
CA GLY A 225 -5.06 -23.85 8.25
C GLY A 225 -4.50 -24.44 6.96
N PRO A 226 -4.14 -25.74 6.94
CA PRO A 226 -3.61 -26.41 5.75
C PRO A 226 -4.62 -26.48 4.58
N ASP A 227 -5.91 -26.30 4.86
CA ASP A 227 -7.00 -26.23 3.90
C ASP A 227 -7.32 -24.80 3.44
N GLY A 228 -6.49 -23.82 3.82
CA GLY A 228 -6.67 -22.41 3.46
C GLY A 228 -7.66 -21.65 4.35
N ARG A 229 -8.39 -22.34 5.24
CA ARG A 229 -9.38 -21.71 6.11
C ARG A 229 -8.74 -21.03 7.31
N TYR A 230 -9.30 -19.88 7.67
CA TYR A 230 -8.86 -19.10 8.82
C TYR A 230 -9.29 -19.74 10.14
N GLN A 231 -8.44 -19.56 11.14
CA GLN A 231 -8.65 -20.01 12.51
C GLN A 231 -7.97 -19.06 13.49
N ASP A 232 -8.39 -19.13 14.76
CA ASP A 232 -7.88 -18.29 15.86
C ASP A 232 -8.03 -16.79 15.56
N GLU A 233 -9.13 -16.41 14.91
CA GLU A 233 -9.39 -15.05 14.46
C GLU A 233 -9.57 -14.10 15.65
N ARG A 234 -8.85 -12.97 15.60
CA ARG A 234 -8.90 -11.94 16.63
C ARG A 234 -9.00 -10.58 16.00
N LEU A 235 -10.12 -9.89 16.28
CA LEU A 235 -10.31 -8.49 15.92
C LEU A 235 -9.70 -7.59 17.00
N ILE A 236 -8.91 -6.61 16.56
CA ILE A 236 -8.42 -5.50 17.38
C ILE A 236 -8.96 -4.22 16.75
N LEU A 237 -9.77 -3.47 17.50
CA LEU A 237 -10.29 -2.17 17.07
C LEU A 237 -9.33 -1.06 17.50
N ASP A 238 -9.25 0.00 16.72
CA ASP A 238 -8.34 1.13 17.00
C ASP A 238 -8.86 2.01 18.15
N GLU A 239 -10.18 2.12 18.34
CA GLU A 239 -10.85 2.84 19.44
C GLU A 239 -12.08 2.03 19.95
N GLU A 240 -12.56 2.33 21.17
CA GLU A 240 -13.88 1.83 21.62
C GLU A 240 -14.96 2.48 20.74
N PRO A 241 -15.97 1.72 20.26
CA PRO A 241 -17.00 2.25 19.36
C PRO A 241 -17.70 3.46 19.99
N GLU A 242 -17.55 4.65 19.41
CA GLU A 242 -18.29 5.83 19.86
C GLU A 242 -19.76 5.71 19.41
N GLU A 243 -20.70 5.76 20.35
CA GLU A 243 -22.12 5.45 20.12
C GLU A 243 -22.88 6.46 19.22
N ASP A 244 -22.36 7.67 18.94
CA ASP A 244 -23.22 8.80 18.54
C ASP A 244 -22.70 9.70 17.40
N TRP A 245 -22.33 9.17 16.24
CA TRP A 245 -21.92 10.01 15.10
C TRP A 245 -22.60 9.69 13.77
N PHE A 246 -23.92 9.87 13.61
CA PHE A 246 -24.50 10.11 12.28
C PHE A 246 -25.75 11.01 12.28
N GLU A 247 -25.70 12.06 11.45
CA GLU A 247 -26.86 12.65 10.77
C GLU A 247 -26.88 12.10 9.34
N ASP A 248 -28.00 11.51 8.91
CA ASP A 248 -28.20 11.06 7.53
C ASP A 248 -28.21 12.28 6.58
N ASP A 249 -27.29 12.32 5.61
CA ASP A 249 -27.38 13.25 4.47
C ASP A 249 -28.07 12.53 3.28
N PRO A 250 -29.33 12.87 2.95
CA PRO A 250 -30.12 12.20 1.94
C PRO A 250 -29.76 12.55 0.49
N GLU A 251 -28.80 13.45 0.22
CA GLU A 251 -28.49 13.92 -1.15
C GLU A 251 -27.21 13.34 -1.79
N PHE A 252 -26.46 12.46 -1.13
CA PHE A 252 -25.27 11.86 -1.75
C PHE A 252 -25.63 10.79 -2.80
N GLY A 253 -25.83 11.25 -4.04
CA GLY A 253 -25.36 10.61 -5.28
C GLY A 253 -25.83 9.18 -5.58
N ARG A 254 -26.93 9.07 -6.33
CA ARG A 254 -27.49 7.82 -6.86
C ARG A 254 -26.55 7.08 -7.84
N GLY A 255 -26.22 5.83 -7.51
CA GLY A 255 -25.80 4.74 -8.41
C GLY A 255 -26.19 3.41 -7.76
N ARG A 256 -26.90 2.53 -8.47
CA ARG A 256 -27.77 1.47 -7.89
C ARG A 256 -27.11 0.09 -7.95
N ALA A 257 -27.01 -0.62 -6.84
CA ALA A 257 -27.02 -2.08 -6.85
C ALA A 257 -27.76 -2.65 -5.62
N VAL A 258 -28.63 -3.62 -5.89
CA VAL A 258 -29.49 -4.32 -4.92
C VAL A 258 -28.70 -5.51 -4.38
N LEU A 259 -28.42 -5.53 -3.08
CA LEU A 259 -27.73 -6.65 -2.45
C LEU A 259 -28.72 -7.77 -2.12
N ARG A 260 -28.49 -8.92 -2.76
CA ARG A 260 -28.89 -10.23 -2.24
C ARG A 260 -27.63 -10.91 -1.71
N PRO A 261 -27.74 -11.82 -0.73
CA PRO A 261 -26.61 -12.65 -0.37
C PRO A 261 -26.15 -13.37 -1.64
N TYR A 262 -24.87 -13.26 -1.99
CA TYR A 262 -24.26 -13.86 -3.18
C TYR A 262 -24.71 -13.25 -4.52
N GLY A 263 -23.89 -12.39 -5.11
CA GLY A 263 -24.10 -11.89 -6.48
C GLY A 263 -22.78 -11.70 -7.23
N PRO A 264 -22.70 -12.04 -8.53
CA PRO A 264 -21.53 -11.87 -9.40
C PRO A 264 -21.20 -10.39 -9.73
N ASP A 265 -21.93 -9.44 -9.14
CA ASP A 265 -21.92 -8.03 -9.48
C ASP A 265 -21.11 -7.16 -8.51
N LEU A 266 -20.31 -7.77 -7.62
CA LEU A 266 -19.38 -7.00 -6.79
C LEU A 266 -18.25 -6.47 -7.68
N VAL A 267 -18.30 -5.18 -7.99
CA VAL A 267 -17.27 -4.51 -8.81
C VAL A 267 -16.10 -4.16 -7.89
N TYR A 268 -14.99 -4.85 -8.11
CA TYR A 268 -13.72 -4.52 -7.47
C TYR A 268 -13.16 -3.25 -8.07
N THR A 269 -12.95 -2.25 -7.22
CA THR A 269 -12.07 -1.14 -7.55
C THR A 269 -10.94 -1.19 -6.55
N ASN A 270 -9.71 -1.39 -7.03
CA ASN A 270 -8.55 -0.99 -6.24
C ASN A 270 -8.45 0.52 -6.47
N GLY A 271 -8.87 1.35 -5.51
CA GLY A 271 -8.94 2.83 -5.62
C GLY A 271 -7.64 3.54 -6.02
N HIS A 272 -6.56 2.79 -6.31
CA HIS A 272 -5.27 3.25 -6.79
C HIS A 272 -4.97 2.92 -8.26
N THR A 273 -5.84 2.17 -8.94
CA THR A 273 -5.70 1.85 -10.38
C THR A 273 -7.07 1.99 -11.03
N HIS A 274 -7.19 2.88 -12.02
CA HIS A 274 -8.33 2.96 -12.92
C HIS A 274 -8.88 1.56 -13.23
N ALA A 275 -10.21 1.37 -13.14
CA ALA A 275 -10.91 0.10 -13.24
C ALA A 275 -10.35 -0.82 -14.35
N THR A 276 -9.34 -1.62 -14.00
CA THR A 276 -8.63 -2.49 -14.91
C THR A 276 -9.26 -3.88 -14.76
N PRO A 277 -9.92 -4.42 -15.78
CA PRO A 277 -10.59 -5.72 -15.67
C PRO A 277 -9.66 -6.80 -15.13
N GLY A 278 -10.11 -7.53 -14.10
CA GLY A 278 -9.36 -8.62 -13.48
C GLY A 278 -8.29 -8.20 -12.46
N LEU A 279 -7.93 -6.92 -12.37
CA LEU A 279 -6.99 -6.43 -11.35
C LEU A 279 -7.72 -6.28 -10.00
N VAL A 280 -7.23 -6.93 -8.96
CA VAL A 280 -7.81 -6.85 -7.59
C VAL A 280 -6.94 -6.15 -6.59
N GLY A 281 -5.72 -5.80 -6.96
CA GLY A 281 -4.81 -5.13 -6.06
C GLY A 281 -3.43 -4.98 -6.65
N THR A 282 -2.54 -4.52 -5.79
CA THR A 282 -1.10 -4.54 -6.03
C THR A 282 -0.41 -5.12 -4.80
N ALA A 283 0.65 -5.89 -4.99
CA ALA A 283 1.43 -6.50 -3.92
C ALA A 283 2.91 -6.18 -4.04
N GLY A 284 3.66 -6.54 -2.99
CA GLY A 284 5.11 -6.63 -3.04
C GLY A 284 5.85 -5.34 -2.74
N GLY A 285 5.23 -4.17 -2.97
CA GLY A 285 5.84 -2.86 -2.71
C GLY A 285 5.62 -2.33 -1.28
N PRO A 286 6.15 -1.12 -0.99
CA PRO A 286 5.93 -0.45 0.28
C PRO A 286 4.42 -0.27 0.58
N PRO A 287 3.97 -0.47 1.83
CA PRO A 287 2.55 -0.43 2.19
C PRO A 287 2.03 1.01 2.44
N ILE A 288 2.39 1.94 1.55
CA ILE A 288 2.07 3.36 1.65
C ILE A 288 0.57 3.62 1.48
N GLY A 289 0.04 4.54 2.30
CA GLY A 289 -1.36 4.95 2.28
C GLY A 289 -2.32 3.97 2.95
N LEU A 290 -1.83 2.88 3.52
CA LEU A 290 -2.64 1.79 4.07
C LEU A 290 -2.46 1.67 5.60
N TYR A 291 -2.71 2.77 6.31
CA TYR A 291 -2.53 2.80 7.75
C TYR A 291 -3.77 2.29 8.53
N PRO A 292 -3.56 1.59 9.67
CA PRO A 292 -2.26 1.17 10.19
C PRO A 292 -1.66 -0.01 9.42
N ASN A 293 -0.34 0.02 9.19
CA ASN A 293 0.40 -1.08 8.60
C ASN A 293 0.68 -2.16 9.66
N PRO A 294 0.04 -3.33 9.60
CA PRO A 294 0.05 -4.25 10.73
C PRO A 294 1.43 -4.91 10.90
N LEU A 295 1.94 -4.83 12.13
CA LEU A 295 3.03 -5.69 12.58
C LEU A 295 2.46 -7.05 12.99
N CYS A 296 3.16 -8.13 12.63
CA CYS A 296 2.77 -9.47 13.06
C CYS A 296 2.75 -9.52 14.60
N PRO A 297 1.65 -9.96 15.24
CA PRO A 297 1.55 -9.95 16.70
C PRO A 297 2.57 -10.88 17.36
N SER A 298 3.07 -11.89 16.63
CA SER A 298 4.04 -12.88 17.11
C SER A 298 5.49 -12.42 16.95
N CYS A 299 5.94 -12.11 15.73
CA CYS A 299 7.35 -11.75 15.48
C CYS A 299 7.62 -10.24 15.47
N LYS A 300 6.58 -9.40 15.60
CA LYS A 300 6.63 -7.92 15.60
C LYS A 300 7.21 -7.29 14.32
N ARG A 301 7.30 -8.07 13.25
CA ARG A 301 7.75 -7.62 11.94
C ARG A 301 6.54 -7.12 11.14
N LEU A 302 6.70 -6.01 10.41
CA LEU A 302 5.76 -5.55 9.37
C LEU A 302 5.28 -6.71 8.47
N MET A 303 4.00 -6.76 8.16
CA MET A 303 3.46 -7.83 7.34
C MET A 303 3.51 -7.45 5.85
N PHE A 304 3.73 -8.44 4.99
CA PHE A 304 3.76 -8.28 3.53
C PHE A 304 2.38 -7.85 3.03
N HIS A 305 2.28 -6.72 2.32
CA HIS A 305 1.02 -6.28 1.72
C HIS A 305 0.70 -7.10 0.46
N ALA A 306 -0.41 -7.84 0.50
CA ALA A 306 -0.81 -8.75 -0.57
C ALA A 306 -1.83 -8.14 -1.54
N ALA A 307 -2.83 -7.42 -1.02
CA ALA A 307 -3.81 -6.74 -1.85
C ALA A 307 -4.58 -5.69 -1.05
N THR A 308 -5.18 -4.74 -1.76
CA THR A 308 -6.19 -3.82 -1.23
C THR A 308 -7.38 -3.80 -2.17
N VAL A 309 -8.57 -3.92 -1.60
CA VAL A 309 -9.84 -3.74 -2.29
C VAL A 309 -10.54 -2.53 -1.67
N THR A 310 -11.16 -1.71 -2.52
CA THR A 310 -12.09 -0.66 -2.09
C THR A 310 -13.53 -1.16 -2.29
N THR A 311 -14.39 -0.86 -1.32
CA THR A 311 -15.82 -1.13 -1.38
C THR A 311 -16.56 0.16 -1.04
N ASP A 312 -17.51 0.55 -1.88
CA ASP A 312 -18.39 1.70 -1.62
C ASP A 312 -19.73 1.26 -1.00
N ILE A 313 -19.84 -0.02 -0.61
CA ILE A 313 -21.07 -0.61 -0.10
C ILE A 313 -21.03 -0.60 1.42
N ARG A 314 -21.85 0.28 2.02
CA ARG A 314 -21.86 0.54 3.47
C ARG A 314 -22.11 -0.72 4.31
N GLU A 315 -23.01 -1.60 3.89
CA GLU A 315 -23.33 -2.86 4.60
C GLU A 315 -22.15 -3.82 4.65
N HIS A 316 -21.28 -3.76 3.63
CA HIS A 316 -20.04 -4.53 3.56
C HIS A 316 -18.86 -3.75 4.15
N GLY A 317 -19.12 -2.64 4.83
CA GLY A 317 -18.13 -1.71 5.34
C GLY A 317 -17.50 -0.91 4.21
N SER A 318 -17.83 0.38 4.12
CA SER A 318 -17.25 1.27 3.11
C SER A 318 -15.74 1.47 3.33
N GLY A 319 -15.01 1.81 2.28
CA GLY A 319 -13.59 2.16 2.31
C GLY A 319 -12.64 1.03 1.91
N PHE A 320 -11.40 1.11 2.38
CA PHE A 320 -10.32 0.22 1.97
C PHE A 320 -10.21 -0.99 2.88
N ARG A 321 -9.93 -2.15 2.27
CA ARG A 321 -9.70 -3.42 2.94
C ARG A 321 -8.40 -3.99 2.43
N SER A 322 -7.41 -4.15 3.29
CA SER A 322 -6.08 -4.60 2.88
C SER A 322 -5.69 -5.90 3.56
N LEU A 323 -5.17 -6.84 2.78
CA LEU A 323 -4.66 -8.12 3.26
C LEU A 323 -3.15 -8.03 3.41
N PHE A 324 -2.68 -8.43 4.59
CA PHE A 324 -1.26 -8.55 4.90
C PHE A 324 -0.91 -9.95 5.38
N LEU A 325 0.32 -10.38 5.10
CA LEU A 325 0.81 -11.73 5.26
C LEU A 325 2.15 -11.71 6.02
N CYS A 326 2.26 -12.40 7.15
CA CYS A 326 3.55 -12.60 7.84
C CYS A 326 4.25 -13.87 7.33
N GLU A 327 5.36 -13.70 6.62
CA GLU A 327 6.16 -14.76 6.02
C GLU A 327 6.75 -15.76 7.03
N ASP A 328 7.05 -15.32 8.24
CA ASP A 328 7.67 -16.18 9.26
C ASP A 328 6.63 -16.96 10.09
N CYS A 329 5.49 -16.33 10.37
CA CYS A 329 4.50 -16.85 11.31
C CYS A 329 3.26 -17.44 10.62
N HIS A 330 3.16 -17.29 9.30
CA HIS A 330 2.01 -17.71 8.48
C HIS A 330 0.67 -17.20 9.02
N ARG A 331 0.67 -15.93 9.44
CA ARG A 331 -0.50 -15.22 9.95
C ARG A 331 -0.93 -14.16 8.96
N THR A 332 -2.24 -13.94 8.88
CA THR A 332 -2.81 -12.86 8.11
C THR A 332 -3.23 -11.72 9.03
N ALA A 333 -3.24 -10.53 8.47
CA ALA A 333 -3.91 -9.38 9.03
C ALA A 333 -4.77 -8.77 7.94
N THR A 334 -6.05 -8.55 8.21
CA THR A 334 -6.91 -7.78 7.33
C THR A 334 -7.25 -6.47 8.01
N THR A 335 -6.87 -5.36 7.41
CA THR A 335 -7.18 -4.03 7.91
C THR A 335 -8.47 -3.51 7.28
N ALA A 336 -9.23 -2.77 8.07
CA ALA A 336 -10.31 -1.91 7.59
C ALA A 336 -9.92 -0.46 7.86
N SER A 337 -9.55 0.27 6.81
CA SER A 337 -9.25 1.70 6.87
C SER A 337 -10.30 2.47 6.08
N GLY A 338 -11.17 3.19 6.78
CA GLY A 338 -12.26 3.94 6.17
C GLY A 338 -13.35 4.31 7.18
N TRP A 339 -14.01 5.43 6.92
CA TRP A 339 -15.20 5.87 7.62
C TRP A 339 -16.42 5.07 7.13
N ASN A 340 -17.40 4.82 8.01
CA ASN A 340 -18.72 4.25 7.63
C ASN A 340 -19.75 5.31 7.32
#